data_AF-A0A854X7W7-F1
#
_entry.id   AF-A0A854X7W7-F1
#
_cell.length_a   1.000
_cell.length_b   1.000
_cell.length_c   1.000
_cell.angle_alpha   90.00
_cell.angle_beta   90.00
_cell.angle_gamma   90.00
#
_symmetry.space_group_name_H-M   'P 1'
#
loop_
_entity.id
_entity.type
_entity.pdbx_description
1 polymer ?
#
loop_
_entity_poly.entity_id
_entity_poly.type
_entity_poly.pdbx_seq_one_letter_code
_entity_poly.pdbx_strand_id
1 'polypeptide(L)' 'MMKTLDKPLDDELSGALRRGDDLLSIREILLKYRDKGFSAISVNELLGSMRGDADEELEDRILEVMDIVTGFCAPALEVW' A
#
# COMPACT_ATOMS: atom_id res chain seq x y z
N MET A 1 -6.69 -8.47 13.66
CA MET A 1 -5.23 -8.40 13.95
C MET A 1 -4.58 -7.90 12.69
N MET A 2 -3.82 -6.80 12.77
CA MET A 2 -3.18 -6.21 11.58
C MET A 2 -2.16 -7.21 11.02
N LYS A 3 -2.16 -7.39 9.68
CA LYS A 3 -1.13 -8.21 9.04
C LYS A 3 0.20 -7.45 9.12
N THR A 4 1.31 -8.18 9.17
CA THR A 4 2.64 -7.58 9.22
C THR A 4 3.53 -8.32 8.24
N LEU A 5 4.20 -7.58 7.36
CA LEU A 5 5.16 -8.11 6.39
C LEU A 5 6.59 -7.70 6.78
N ASP A 6 6.81 -6.40 6.94
CA ASP A 6 8.09 -5.82 7.37
C ASP A 6 7.79 -4.58 8.19
N LYS A 7 7.87 -4.69 9.52
CA LYS A 7 7.36 -3.67 10.43
C LYS A 7 7.81 -2.22 10.11
N PRO A 8 9.10 -1.95 9.83
CA PRO A 8 9.54 -0.60 9.43
C PRO A 8 8.88 -0.11 8.13
N LEU A 9 8.75 -0.97 7.13
CA LEU A 9 8.15 -0.62 5.83
C LEU A 9 6.61 -0.54 5.91
N ASP A 10 5.99 -1.36 6.76
CA ASP A 10 4.55 -1.32 7.07
C ASP A 10 4.21 0.03 7.73
N ASP A 11 5.06 0.51 8.63
CA ASP A 11 4.92 1.81 9.28
C ASP A 11 5.19 2.97 8.31
N GLU A 12 6.15 2.83 7.40
CA GLU A 12 6.41 3.82 6.34
C GLU A 12 5.19 3.99 5.42
N LEU A 13 4.62 2.87 4.95
CA LEU A 13 3.43 2.86 4.09
C LEU A 13 2.20 3.42 4.81
N SER A 14 1.92 2.96 6.02
CA SER A 14 0.82 3.47 6.85
C SER A 14 0.97 4.97 7.14
N GLY A 15 2.19 5.43 7.39
CA GLY A 15 2.49 6.84 7.58
C GLY A 15 2.19 7.67 6.32
N ALA A 16 2.63 7.21 5.14
CA ALA A 16 2.37 7.88 3.87
C ALA A 16 0.88 7.96 3.54
N LEU A 17 0.18 6.84 3.75
CA LEU A 17 -1.28 6.75 3.65
C LEU A 17 -2.01 7.66 4.63
N ARG A 18 -1.48 8.00 5.79
CA ARG A 18 -2.13 8.93 6.74
C ARG A 18 -1.80 10.40 6.47
N ARG A 19 -0.67 10.70 5.84
CA ARG A 19 -0.19 12.08 5.62
C ARG A 19 -0.75 12.79 4.39
N GLY A 20 -1.36 12.07 3.45
CA GLY A 20 -1.74 12.67 2.16
C GLY A 20 -0.69 12.48 1.06
N ASP A 21 0.34 11.67 1.27
CA ASP A 21 1.42 11.50 0.29
C ASP A 21 0.86 11.02 -1.07
N ASP A 22 1.47 11.52 -2.15
CA ASP A 22 1.03 11.26 -3.53
C ASP A 22 1.33 9.82 -3.99
N LEU A 23 0.65 9.39 -5.06
CA LEU A 23 0.76 8.02 -5.55
C LEU A 23 2.15 7.64 -6.05
N LEU A 24 2.97 8.57 -6.54
CA LEU A 24 4.34 8.27 -6.94
C LEU A 24 5.20 7.99 -5.71
N SER A 25 5.06 8.80 -4.66
CA SER A 25 5.72 8.56 -3.38
C SER A 25 5.30 7.22 -2.76
N ILE A 26 4.01 6.88 -2.81
CA ILE A 26 3.52 5.58 -2.33
C ILE A 26 4.05 4.43 -3.19
N ARG A 27 4.09 4.61 -4.52
CA ARG A 27 4.67 3.62 -5.43
C ARG A 27 6.11 3.30 -5.10
N GLU A 28 6.94 4.29 -4.76
CA GLU A 28 8.32 4.04 -4.33
C GLU A 28 8.40 3.19 -3.06
N ILE A 29 7.42 3.29 -2.15
CA ILE A 29 7.31 2.40 -0.99
C ILE A 29 6.90 0.99 -1.43
N LEU A 30 5.93 0.85 -2.35
CA LEU A 30 5.49 -0.45 -2.88
C LEU A 30 6.62 -1.19 -3.60
N LEU A 31 7.47 -0.48 -4.35
CA LEU A 31 8.66 -1.06 -4.99
C LEU A 31 9.60 -1.70 -3.95
N LYS A 32 9.75 -1.10 -2.77
CA LYS A 32 10.57 -1.70 -1.68
C LYS A 32 9.99 -3.04 -1.20
N TYR A 33 8.67 -3.22 -1.17
CA TYR A 33 8.07 -4.52 -0.86
C TYR A 33 8.42 -5.56 -1.91
N ARG A 34 8.25 -5.21 -3.19
CA ARG A 34 8.57 -6.09 -4.31
C ARG A 34 10.04 -6.47 -4.33
N ASP A 35 10.93 -5.51 -4.14
CA ASP A 35 12.38 -5.71 -4.16
C ASP A 35 12.86 -6.57 -2.96
N LYS A 36 12.09 -6.56 -1.86
CA LYS A 36 12.26 -7.49 -0.72
C LYS A 36 11.66 -8.89 -0.97
N GLY A 37 11.00 -9.11 -2.10
CA GLY A 37 10.41 -10.39 -2.49
C GLY A 37 8.97 -10.61 -2.02
N PHE A 38 8.29 -9.58 -1.51
CA PHE A 38 6.87 -9.70 -1.17
C PHE A 38 5.99 -9.67 -2.42
N SER A 39 4.97 -10.51 -2.42
CA SER A 39 4.00 -10.59 -3.53
C SER A 39 2.95 -9.48 -3.43
N ALA A 40 2.37 -9.12 -4.58
CA ALA A 40 1.21 -8.24 -4.65
C ALA A 40 0.08 -8.72 -3.73
N ILE A 41 -0.18 -10.03 -3.68
CA ILE A 41 -1.21 -10.62 -2.81
C ILE A 41 -0.93 -10.31 -1.34
N SER A 42 0.31 -10.51 -0.89
CA SER A 42 0.70 -10.26 0.50
C SER A 42 0.53 -8.79 0.89
N VAL A 43 0.90 -7.87 0.00
CA VAL A 43 0.76 -6.42 0.22
C VAL A 43 -0.70 -5.98 0.16
N ASN A 44 -1.51 -6.57 -0.73
CA ASN A 44 -2.94 -6.32 -0.79
C ASN A 44 -3.64 -6.74 0.51
N GLU A 45 -3.29 -7.91 1.06
CA GLU A 45 -3.82 -8.36 2.35
C GLU A 45 -3.39 -7.46 3.52
N LEU A 46 -2.17 -6.90 3.47
CA LEU A 46 -1.71 -5.88 4.42
C LEU A 46 -2.59 -4.63 4.36
N LEU A 47 -2.77 -4.05 3.17
CA LEU A 47 -3.63 -2.88 2.94
C LEU A 47 -5.07 -3.15 3.38
N GLY A 48 -5.63 -4.32 3.03
CA GLY A 48 -6.95 -4.76 3.47
C GLY A 48 -7.08 -4.80 4.99
N SER A 49 -6.02 -5.17 5.71
CA SER A 49 -6.02 -5.14 7.18
C SER A 49 -5.96 -3.72 7.77
N MET A 50 -5.39 -2.74 7.05
CA MET A 50 -5.35 -1.33 7.47
C MET A 50 -6.72 -0.63 7.32
N ARG A 51 -7.55 -1.09 6.37
CA ARG A 51 -8.90 -0.54 6.13
C ARG A 51 -9.84 -0.71 7.32
N GLY A 52 -9.68 -1.76 8.12
CA GLY A 52 -10.60 -2.10 9.19
C GLY A 52 -10.76 -1.01 10.27
N ASP A 53 -9.74 -0.18 10.45
CA ASP A 53 -9.72 0.94 11.42
C ASP A 53 -9.58 2.31 10.73
N ALA A 54 -9.81 2.39 9.42
CA ALA A 54 -9.68 3.62 8.65
C ALA A 54 -10.94 4.48 8.73
N ASP A 55 -10.79 5.80 8.70
CA ASP A 55 -11.88 6.70 8.37
C ASP A 55 -12.11 6.70 6.84
N GLU A 56 -13.17 7.38 6.39
CA GLU A 56 -13.58 7.40 4.97
C GLU A 56 -12.44 7.89 4.04
N GLU A 57 -11.76 8.97 4.42
CA GLU A 57 -10.65 9.53 3.64
C GLU A 57 -9.46 8.57 3.56
N LEU A 58 -9.08 7.95 4.67
CA LEU A 58 -8.00 6.97 4.69
C LEU A 58 -8.39 5.68 3.94
N GLU A 59 -9.65 5.24 4.05
CA GLU A 59 -10.15 4.07 3.34
C GLU A 59 -10.08 4.25 1.82
N ASP A 60 -10.55 5.40 1.31
CA ASP A 60 -10.49 5.73 -0.12
C ASP A 60 -9.06 5.67 -0.66
N ARG A 61 -8.12 6.21 0.11
CA ARG A 61 -6.70 6.18 -0.26
C ARG A 61 -6.12 4.78 -0.23
N ILE A 62 -6.51 3.96 0.75
CA ILE A 62 -6.08 2.56 0.77
C ILE A 62 -6.62 1.82 -0.46
N LEU A 63 -7.88 2.05 -0.86
CA LEU A 63 -8.47 1.45 -2.05
C LEU A 63 -7.72 1.84 -3.33
N GLU A 64 -7.37 3.11 -3.49
CA GLU A 64 -6.59 3.59 -4.64
C GLU A 64 -5.20 2.92 -4.71
N VAL A 65 -4.56 2.68 -3.55
CA VAL A 65 -3.28 1.96 -3.51
C VAL A 65 -3.46 0.46 -3.76
N MET A 66 -4.58 -0.14 -3.36
CA MET A 66 -4.91 -1.53 -3.70
C MET A 66 -5.09 -1.71 -5.21
N ASP A 67 -5.62 -0.71 -5.92
CA ASP A 67 -5.69 -0.72 -7.39
C ASP A 67 -4.29 -0.76 -8.02
N ILE A 68 -3.32 -0.03 -7.46
CA ILE A 68 -1.91 -0.13 -7.88
C ILE A 68 -1.36 -1.54 -7.66
N VAL A 69 -1.56 -2.09 -6.47
CA VAL A 69 -1.05 -3.43 -6.11
C VAL A 69 -1.67 -4.54 -6.97
N THR A 70 -2.92 -4.39 -7.41
CA THR A 70 -3.61 -5.37 -8.27
C THR A 70 -3.39 -5.16 -9.76
N GLY A 71 -2.64 -4.12 -10.16
CA GLY A 71 -2.39 -3.79 -11.56
C GLY A 71 -3.53 -3.02 -12.23
N PHE A 72 -4.56 -2.60 -11.49
CA PHE A 72 -5.62 -1.72 -11.98
C PHE A 72 -5.21 -0.24 -11.91
N CYS A 73 -4.03 0.09 -12.43
CA CYS A 73 -3.49 1.45 -12.38
C CYS A 73 -2.91 1.89 -13.73
N ALA A 74 -2.55 3.18 -13.83
CA ALA A 74 -1.83 3.67 -15.00
C ALA A 74 -0.46 2.98 -15.12
N PRO A 75 0.08 2.75 -16.34
CA PRO A 75 1.38 2.08 -16.51
C PRO A 75 2.55 2.74 -15.75
N ALA A 76 2.47 4.06 -15.52
CA ALA A 76 3.47 4.78 -14.73
C ALA A 76 3.47 4.40 -13.23
N LEU A 77 2.38 3.82 -12.74
CA LEU A 77 2.20 3.40 -11.35
C LEU A 77 2.44 1.90 -11.13
N GLU A 78 2.63 1.12 -12.19
CA GLU A 78 2.82 -0.32 -12.13
C GLU A 78 4.03 -0.71 -11.25
N VAL A 79 3.82 -1.75 -10.43
CA VAL A 79 4.81 -2.28 -9.47
C VAL A 79 5.09 -3.76 -9.72
N TRP A 80 4.06 -4.61 -9.76
CA TRP A 80 4.16 -6.06 -9.95
C TRP A 80 3.75 -6.48 -11.36
#